data_AF-A0A290ZGA5-F1
#
_entry.id   AF-A0A290ZGA5-F1
#
_cell.length_a   1.000
_cell.length_b   1.000
_cell.length_c   1.000
_cell.angle_alpha   90.00
_cell.angle_beta   90.00
_cell.angle_gamma   90.00
#
_symmetry.space_group_name_H-M   'P 1'
#
loop_
_entity.id
_entity.type
_entity.pdbx_description
1 polymer ?
#
loop_
_entity_poly.entity_id
_entity_poly.type
_entity_poly.pdbx_seq_one_letter_code
_entity_poly.pdbx_strand_id
1 'polypeptide(L)'
;MNFGFWSGLLGTKYEDLWRQSLRRAFPNSSGKRKDVAVAVERVRKFRNRIAHHDSLMNVDVPFEIRNVLALASCIDVNAGRWLDRCGGVMDVYRKKPVVLADTVVVPAKQAWPFYAGCAAYVCDAGRFFRPIERLAFYADREIKAEVPAVLHRRDDVEWTEREAARLRASGDRDDRKIATVIEKSLEDRPGGRCQVFLLTTSGHPDHRELSAPLPHDGAGRGSAFVQRQRYVSLHALETATTTADL
;
A
#
# COMPACT_ATOMS: atom_id res chain seq x y z
N MET A 1 13.49 -5.16 -28.11
CA MET A 1 13.18 -6.09 -27.00
C MET A 1 11.97 -5.57 -26.24
N ASN A 2 10.94 -6.40 -26.02
CA ASN A 2 9.78 -6.01 -25.21
C ASN A 2 10.12 -6.13 -23.70
N PHE A 3 9.52 -5.30 -22.85
CA PHE A 3 9.62 -5.39 -21.40
C PHE A 3 9.21 -6.78 -20.86
N GLY A 4 8.33 -7.49 -21.57
CA GLY A 4 7.96 -8.88 -21.26
C GLY A 4 9.12 -9.88 -21.33
N PHE A 5 10.15 -9.61 -22.14
CA PHE A 5 11.36 -10.42 -22.18
C PHE A 5 12.14 -10.30 -20.86
N TRP A 6 12.33 -9.07 -20.38
CA TRP A 6 13.06 -8.78 -19.14
C TRP A 6 12.32 -9.31 -17.90
N SER A 7 11.00 -9.18 -17.84
CA SER A 7 10.22 -9.80 -16.76
C SER A 7 10.30 -11.33 -16.79
N GLY A 8 10.29 -11.92 -17.99
CA GLY A 8 10.44 -13.36 -18.18
C GLY A 8 11.81 -13.91 -17.75
N LEU A 9 12.87 -13.12 -17.91
CA LEU A 9 14.24 -13.46 -17.49
C LEU A 9 14.37 -13.59 -15.96
N LEU A 10 13.49 -12.91 -15.22
CA LEU A 10 13.41 -13.03 -13.77
C LEU A 10 12.50 -14.16 -13.31
N GLY A 11 12.05 -15.07 -14.19
CA GLY A 11 11.24 -16.23 -13.84
C GLY A 11 12.00 -17.29 -13.04
N THR A 12 11.26 -18.21 -12.40
CA THR A 12 11.81 -19.34 -11.62
C THR A 12 12.72 -20.27 -12.44
N LYS A 13 12.46 -20.39 -13.75
CA LYS A 13 13.30 -21.16 -14.68
C LYS A 13 14.73 -20.63 -14.84
N TYR A 14 15.01 -19.40 -14.43
CA TYR A 14 16.31 -18.74 -14.55
C TYR A 14 16.97 -18.46 -13.20
N GLU A 15 16.63 -19.25 -12.16
CA GLU A 15 17.24 -19.11 -10.82
C GLU A 15 18.77 -19.25 -10.84
N ASP A 16 19.30 -20.17 -11.64
CA ASP A 16 20.77 -20.34 -11.75
C ASP A 16 21.42 -19.10 -12.37
N LEU A 17 20.81 -18.55 -13.42
CA LEU A 17 21.27 -17.32 -14.04
C LEU A 17 21.18 -16.13 -13.07
N TRP A 18 20.16 -16.09 -12.22
CA TRP A 18 20.06 -15.10 -11.14
C TRP A 18 21.22 -15.20 -10.16
N ARG A 19 21.50 -16.41 -9.67
CA ARG A 19 22.57 -16.66 -8.68
C ARG A 19 23.95 -16.35 -9.25
N GLN A 20 24.17 -16.71 -10.52
CA GLN A 20 25.46 -16.54 -11.19
C GLN A 20 25.75 -15.08 -11.56
N SER A 21 24.78 -14.36 -12.14
CA SER A 21 25.05 -13.04 -12.73
C SER A 21 23.95 -12.00 -12.55
N LEU A 22 22.65 -12.31 -12.74
CA LEU A 22 21.62 -11.26 -12.80
C LEU A 22 21.45 -10.49 -11.50
N ARG A 23 21.68 -11.12 -10.33
CA ARG A 23 21.62 -10.41 -9.05
C ARG A 23 22.57 -9.20 -8.99
N ARG A 24 23.67 -9.22 -9.76
CA ARG A 24 24.65 -8.12 -9.82
C ARG A 24 24.10 -6.88 -10.54
N ALA A 25 23.07 -7.04 -11.36
CA ALA A 25 22.38 -5.91 -12.00
C ALA A 25 21.41 -5.19 -11.04
N PHE A 26 21.15 -5.77 -9.85
CA PHE A 26 20.29 -5.19 -8.83
C PHE A 26 21.03 -5.09 -7.48
N PRO A 27 22.17 -4.37 -7.42
CA PRO A 27 23.04 -4.33 -6.24
C PRO A 27 22.34 -3.77 -5.00
N ASN A 28 21.33 -2.91 -5.16
CA ASN A 28 20.61 -2.27 -4.06
C ASN A 28 19.27 -2.95 -3.71
N SER A 29 19.02 -4.15 -4.26
CA SER A 29 17.83 -4.94 -3.92
C SER A 29 18.02 -5.74 -2.62
N SER A 30 16.99 -6.46 -2.18
CA SER A 30 17.07 -7.43 -1.08
C SER A 30 17.99 -8.63 -1.36
N GLY A 31 18.50 -8.75 -2.60
CA GLY A 31 19.29 -9.90 -3.08
C GLY A 31 18.44 -11.12 -3.45
N LYS A 32 17.12 -11.10 -3.19
CA LYS A 32 16.20 -12.18 -3.54
C LYS A 32 15.57 -11.94 -4.91
N ARG A 33 15.65 -12.93 -5.81
CA ARG A 33 15.04 -12.86 -7.15
C ARG A 33 13.56 -12.55 -7.09
N LYS A 34 12.84 -13.20 -6.17
CA LYS A 34 11.39 -13.10 -6.06
C LYS A 34 10.93 -11.64 -5.87
N ASP A 35 11.64 -10.86 -5.06
CA ASP A 35 11.30 -9.45 -4.79
C ASP A 35 11.43 -8.60 -6.05
N VAL A 36 12.56 -8.75 -6.75
CA VAL A 36 12.80 -8.04 -8.00
C VAL A 36 11.83 -8.48 -9.09
N ALA A 37 11.51 -9.78 -9.17
CA ALA A 37 10.54 -10.31 -10.12
C ALA A 37 9.13 -9.74 -9.89
N VAL A 38 8.68 -9.65 -8.64
CA VAL A 38 7.38 -9.05 -8.29
C VAL A 38 7.36 -7.56 -8.64
N ALA A 39 8.42 -6.81 -8.29
CA ALA A 39 8.54 -5.40 -8.62
C ALA A 39 8.53 -5.14 -10.13
N VAL A 40 9.28 -5.92 -10.91
CA VAL A 40 9.31 -5.83 -12.38
C VAL A 40 7.97 -6.17 -12.99
N GLU A 41 7.31 -7.22 -12.51
CA GLU A 41 5.99 -7.63 -13.01
C GLU A 41 4.92 -6.58 -12.73
N ARG A 42 4.99 -5.91 -11.57
CA ARG A 42 4.13 -4.78 -11.24
C ARG A 42 4.31 -3.62 -12.21
N VAL A 43 5.56 -3.20 -12.44
CA VAL A 43 5.89 -2.13 -13.38
C VAL A 43 5.46 -2.50 -14.80
N ARG A 44 5.62 -3.77 -15.21
CA ARG A 44 5.14 -4.27 -16.50
C ARG A 44 3.63 -4.10 -16.64
N LYS A 45 2.84 -4.52 -15.64
CA LYS A 45 1.38 -4.41 -15.66
C LYS A 45 0.94 -2.95 -15.73
N PHE A 46 1.55 -2.07 -14.94
CA PHE A 46 1.26 -0.63 -14.97
C PHE A 46 1.59 -0.02 -16.34
N ARG A 47 2.79 -0.27 -16.87
CA ARG A 47 3.20 0.19 -18.20
C ARG A 47 2.28 -0.32 -19.30
N ASN A 48 1.87 -1.59 -19.24
CA ASN A 48 0.96 -2.17 -20.23
C ASN A 48 -0.41 -1.49 -20.21
N ARG A 49 -0.95 -1.21 -19.02
CA ARG A 49 -2.20 -0.47 -18.86
C ARG A 49 -2.13 0.89 -19.57
N ILE A 50 -1.03 1.62 -19.40
CA ILE A 50 -0.78 2.90 -20.09
C ILE A 50 -0.71 2.69 -21.61
N ALA A 51 0.05 1.70 -22.07
CA ALA A 51 0.22 1.42 -23.50
C ALA A 51 -1.09 1.00 -24.20
N HIS A 52 -2.02 0.39 -23.45
CA HIS A 52 -3.36 0.05 -23.93
C HIS A 52 -4.37 1.20 -23.80
N HIS A 53 -3.95 2.38 -23.33
CA HIS A 53 -4.82 3.55 -23.08
C HIS A 53 -5.98 3.26 -22.10
N ASP A 54 -5.79 2.33 -21.17
CA ASP A 54 -6.78 2.03 -20.15
C ASP A 54 -6.95 3.20 -19.17
N SER A 55 -8.15 3.33 -18.60
CA SER A 55 -8.43 4.36 -17.59
C SER A 55 -7.55 4.20 -16.34
N LEU A 56 -6.95 5.32 -15.90
CA LEU A 56 -6.16 5.42 -14.68
C LEU A 56 -6.93 6.05 -13.50
N MET A 57 -8.23 6.32 -13.66
CA MET A 57 -9.02 7.06 -12.65
C MET A 57 -9.01 6.39 -11.27
N ASN A 58 -9.06 5.06 -11.27
CA ASN A 58 -9.04 4.21 -10.07
C ASN A 58 -7.64 3.67 -9.74
N VAL A 59 -6.59 4.08 -10.44
CA VAL A 59 -5.22 3.64 -10.20
C VAL A 59 -4.52 4.66 -9.31
N ASP A 60 -3.91 4.18 -8.23
CA ASP A 60 -3.02 4.96 -7.37
C ASP A 60 -1.70 5.24 -8.11
N VAL A 61 -1.74 6.20 -9.05
CA VAL A 61 -0.59 6.60 -9.87
C VAL A 61 0.61 7.02 -9.01
N PRO A 62 0.47 7.81 -7.93
CA PRO A 62 1.60 8.13 -7.06
C PRO A 62 2.27 6.87 -6.50
N PHE A 63 1.48 5.87 -6.08
CA PHE A 63 2.03 4.60 -5.61
C PHE A 63 2.73 3.81 -6.71
N GLU A 64 2.15 3.71 -7.91
CA GLU A 64 2.79 2.99 -9.02
C GLU A 64 4.09 3.68 -9.48
N ILE A 65 4.15 5.02 -9.49
CA ILE A 65 5.37 5.77 -9.79
C ILE A 65 6.45 5.51 -8.73
N ARG A 66 6.11 5.50 -7.43
CA ARG A 66 7.07 5.12 -6.37
C ARG A 66 7.62 3.71 -6.59
N ASN A 67 6.80 2.76 -7.04
CA ASN A 67 7.28 1.40 -7.36
C ASN A 67 8.24 1.39 -8.56
N VAL A 68 8.00 2.21 -9.59
CA VAL A 68 8.94 2.38 -10.72
C VAL A 68 10.27 2.94 -10.24
N LEU A 69 10.25 4.01 -9.43
CA LEU A 69 11.45 4.65 -8.90
C LEU A 69 12.22 3.73 -7.94
N ALA A 70 11.52 2.95 -7.12
CA ALA A 70 12.12 1.95 -6.24
C ALA A 70 12.83 0.86 -7.05
N LEU A 71 12.20 0.34 -8.11
CA LEU A 71 12.82 -0.65 -9.00
C LEU A 71 14.05 -0.08 -9.72
N ALA A 72 13.99 1.17 -10.18
CA ALA A 72 15.15 1.84 -10.78
C ALA A 72 16.29 1.99 -9.76
N SER A 73 15.96 2.33 -8.51
CA SER A 73 16.93 2.46 -7.41
C SER A 73 17.58 1.12 -7.03
N CYS A 74 16.88 -0.01 -7.21
CA CYS A 74 17.47 -1.34 -7.05
C CYS A 74 18.65 -1.57 -8.02
N ILE A 75 18.59 -0.98 -9.23
CA ILE A 75 19.66 -1.02 -10.24
C ILE A 75 20.73 0.00 -9.89
N ASP A 76 20.33 1.27 -9.75
CA ASP A 76 21.21 2.39 -9.41
C ASP A 76 20.40 3.50 -8.72
N VAL A 77 20.81 3.88 -7.50
CA VAL A 77 20.16 4.92 -6.69
C VAL A 77 20.16 6.29 -7.40
N ASN A 78 21.23 6.62 -8.13
CA ASN A 78 21.32 7.86 -8.88
C ASN A 78 20.39 7.84 -10.10
N ALA A 79 20.21 6.68 -10.75
CA ALA A 79 19.23 6.54 -11.83
C ALA A 79 17.80 6.75 -11.32
N GLY A 80 17.46 6.16 -10.17
CA GLY A 80 16.16 6.41 -9.51
C GLY A 80 15.93 7.89 -9.20
N ARG A 81 16.91 8.56 -8.58
CA ARG A 81 16.85 10.00 -8.31
C ARG A 81 16.76 10.86 -9.57
N TRP A 82 17.48 10.47 -10.62
CA TRP A 82 17.43 11.17 -11.90
C TRP A 82 16.05 11.06 -12.56
N LEU A 83 15.45 9.86 -12.57
CA LEU A 83 14.09 9.63 -13.07
C LEU A 83 13.05 10.46 -12.32
N ASP A 84 13.15 10.52 -10.99
CA ASP A 84 12.26 11.32 -10.15
C ASP A 84 12.36 12.81 -10.51
N ARG A 85 13.59 13.35 -10.62
CA ARG A 85 13.82 14.76 -11.00
C ARG A 85 13.35 15.11 -12.41
N CYS A 86 13.47 14.19 -13.37
CA CYS A 86 13.05 14.42 -14.74
C CYS A 86 11.55 14.16 -14.95
N GLY A 87 10.86 13.53 -13.98
CA GLY A 87 9.47 13.14 -14.10
C GLY A 87 8.49 14.26 -13.78
N GLY A 88 7.78 14.78 -14.79
CA GLY A 88 6.66 15.73 -14.59
C GLY A 88 5.30 15.08 -14.28
N VAL A 89 5.26 13.76 -14.03
CA VAL A 89 3.99 13.01 -13.88
C VAL A 89 3.17 13.55 -12.71
N MET A 90 3.82 13.87 -11.59
CA MET A 90 3.13 14.37 -10.41
C MET A 90 2.57 15.79 -10.59
N ASP A 91 3.16 16.61 -11.47
CA ASP A 91 2.65 17.94 -11.79
C ASP A 91 1.34 17.87 -12.56
N VAL A 92 1.23 16.89 -13.47
CA VAL A 92 -0.01 16.61 -14.20
C VAL A 92 -1.03 15.94 -13.28
N TYR A 93 -0.60 14.97 -12.46
CA TYR A 93 -1.50 14.27 -11.54
C TYR A 93 -2.18 15.22 -10.56
N ARG A 94 -1.46 16.23 -10.05
CA ARG A 94 -2.02 17.26 -9.15
C ARG A 94 -3.09 18.14 -9.78
N LYS A 95 -3.17 18.20 -11.12
CA LYS A 95 -4.23 18.91 -11.84
C LYS A 95 -5.51 18.08 -11.97
N LYS A 96 -5.51 16.83 -11.54
CA LYS A 96 -6.70 15.96 -11.58
C LYS A 96 -7.82 16.57 -10.73
N PRO A 97 -9.04 16.76 -11.27
CA PRO A 97 -10.17 17.25 -10.50
C PRO A 97 -10.55 16.26 -9.38
N VAL A 98 -11.13 16.81 -8.31
CA VAL A 98 -11.30 16.22 -6.97
C VAL A 98 -11.75 14.75 -6.97
N VAL A 99 -11.13 13.96 -6.09
CA VAL A 99 -11.46 12.55 -5.84
C VAL A 99 -12.75 12.48 -5.03
N LEU A 100 -13.81 11.93 -5.62
CA LEU A 100 -15.13 11.78 -4.96
C LEU A 100 -15.14 10.82 -3.76
N ALA A 101 -14.13 9.95 -3.63
CA ALA A 101 -14.04 8.97 -2.54
C ALA A 101 -12.58 8.77 -2.11
N ASP A 102 -12.12 9.63 -1.21
CA ASP A 102 -10.75 9.70 -0.69
C ASP A 102 -10.49 8.72 0.47
N THR A 103 -11.54 8.10 1.01
CA THR A 103 -11.46 7.25 2.19
C THR A 103 -11.86 5.81 1.84
N VAL A 104 -11.04 4.84 2.24
CA VAL A 104 -11.41 3.43 2.16
C VAL A 104 -11.86 2.91 3.51
N VAL A 105 -13.07 2.36 3.55
CA VAL A 105 -13.58 1.58 4.68
C VAL A 105 -13.13 0.13 4.50
N VAL A 106 -12.46 -0.43 5.50
CA VAL A 106 -11.97 -1.83 5.49
C VAL A 106 -12.63 -2.65 6.60
N PRO A 107 -12.90 -3.95 6.38
CA PRO A 107 -13.29 -4.85 7.46
C PRO A 107 -12.13 -4.97 8.44
N ALA A 108 -12.42 -4.73 9.72
CA ALA A 108 -11.42 -4.42 10.71
C ALA A 108 -11.54 -5.24 12.00
N LYS A 109 -12.21 -6.41 11.99
CA LYS A 109 -12.32 -7.27 13.16
C LYS A 109 -10.98 -7.54 13.85
N GLN A 110 -9.92 -7.78 13.06
CA GLN A 110 -8.54 -7.91 13.56
C GLN A 110 -7.74 -6.62 13.42
N ALA A 111 -8.03 -5.82 12.38
CA ALA A 111 -7.22 -4.65 12.06
C ALA A 111 -7.48 -3.44 12.99
N TRP A 112 -8.64 -3.38 13.66
CA TRP A 112 -8.98 -2.27 14.55
C TRP A 112 -8.12 -2.27 15.82
N PRO A 113 -8.04 -3.37 16.62
CA PRO A 113 -7.09 -3.43 17.74
C PRO A 113 -5.65 -3.22 17.30
N PHE A 114 -5.30 -3.73 16.12
CA PHE A 114 -3.97 -3.58 15.55
C PHE A 114 -3.58 -2.12 15.29
N TYR A 115 -4.49 -1.35 14.67
CA TYR A 115 -4.31 0.08 14.45
C TYR A 115 -4.11 0.83 15.77
N ALA A 116 -4.92 0.53 16.80
CA ALA A 116 -4.81 1.19 18.11
C ALA A 116 -3.43 1.00 18.76
N GLY A 117 -2.76 -0.15 18.56
CA GLY A 117 -1.43 -0.42 19.13
C GLY A 117 -0.23 0.01 18.27
N CYS A 118 -0.41 0.08 16.95
CA CYS A 118 0.69 0.21 15.99
C CYS A 118 0.57 1.38 15.01
N ALA A 119 -0.54 2.13 15.01
CA ALA A 119 -0.82 3.20 14.05
C ALA A 119 -0.62 2.75 12.59
N ALA A 120 -1.06 1.52 12.29
CA ALA A 120 -0.83 0.90 10.99
C ALA A 120 -2.00 0.00 10.58
N TYR A 121 -2.16 -0.18 9.27
CA TYR A 121 -3.03 -1.18 8.68
C TYR A 121 -2.21 -2.17 7.86
N VAL A 122 -2.41 -3.47 8.08
CA VAL A 122 -1.67 -4.55 7.42
C VAL A 122 -2.66 -5.49 6.75
N CYS A 123 -2.39 -5.85 5.49
CA CYS A 123 -3.16 -6.82 4.73
C CYS A 123 -2.23 -7.68 3.86
N ASP A 124 -2.80 -8.64 3.13
CA ASP A 124 -2.03 -9.46 2.21
C ASP A 124 -1.38 -8.62 1.10
N ALA A 125 -0.17 -9.02 0.70
CA ALA A 125 0.55 -8.37 -0.40
C ALA A 125 -0.24 -8.42 -1.71
N GLY A 126 -0.07 -7.39 -2.53
CA GLY A 126 -0.73 -7.26 -3.84
C GLY A 126 -2.21 -6.90 -3.77
N ARG A 127 -2.78 -6.69 -2.56
CA ARG A 127 -4.16 -6.22 -2.43
C ARG A 127 -4.31 -4.83 -3.06
N PHE A 128 -5.23 -4.73 -4.02
CA PHE A 128 -5.48 -3.51 -4.77
C PHE A 128 -6.18 -2.43 -3.92
N PHE A 129 -5.78 -1.17 -4.09
CA PHE A 129 -6.46 0.00 -3.56
C PHE A 129 -6.49 1.10 -4.64
N ARG A 130 -7.63 1.78 -4.77
CA ARG A 130 -7.78 3.06 -5.51
C ARG A 130 -6.93 4.16 -4.83
N PRO A 131 -6.72 5.32 -5.47
CA PRO A 131 -6.18 6.49 -4.78
C PRO A 131 -7.00 6.78 -3.53
N ILE A 132 -6.34 6.78 -2.38
CA ILE A 132 -6.92 7.06 -1.08
C ILE A 132 -5.99 7.98 -0.31
N GLU A 133 -6.60 8.84 0.50
CA GLU A 133 -5.91 9.66 1.48
C GLU A 133 -6.09 9.10 2.89
N ARG A 134 -7.19 8.37 3.13
CA ARG A 134 -7.61 7.95 4.46
C ARG A 134 -8.09 6.50 4.52
N LEU A 135 -8.02 5.93 5.72
CA LEU A 135 -8.62 4.64 6.06
C LEU A 135 -9.68 4.86 7.13
N ALA A 136 -10.76 4.09 7.05
CA ALA A 136 -11.77 3.96 8.08
C ALA A 136 -11.97 2.47 8.40
N PHE A 137 -12.30 2.16 9.65
CA PHE A 137 -12.35 0.79 10.14
C PHE A 137 -13.78 0.36 10.43
N TYR A 138 -14.25 -0.68 9.75
CA TYR A 138 -15.54 -1.30 10.04
C TYR A 138 -15.36 -2.54 10.91
N ALA A 139 -15.76 -2.45 12.17
CA ALA A 139 -15.70 -3.53 13.16
C ALA A 139 -16.92 -3.43 14.08
N ASP A 140 -17.32 -4.52 14.72
CA ASP A 140 -18.43 -4.52 15.70
C ASP A 140 -19.75 -3.95 15.17
N ARG A 141 -19.99 -4.10 13.86
CA ARG A 141 -21.16 -3.54 13.14
C ARG A 141 -21.24 -2.02 13.17
N GLU A 142 -20.11 -1.34 13.16
CA GLU A 142 -20.03 0.11 13.04
C GLU A 142 -18.77 0.50 12.27
N ILE A 143 -18.78 1.69 11.68
CA ILE A 143 -17.55 2.38 11.28
C ILE A 143 -17.04 3.11 12.52
N LYS A 144 -15.82 2.81 12.94
CA LYS A 144 -15.18 3.45 14.10
C LYS A 144 -14.95 4.93 13.82
N ALA A 145 -14.95 5.74 14.88
CA ALA A 145 -14.83 7.19 14.78
C ALA A 145 -13.49 7.66 14.20
N GLU A 146 -12.42 6.88 14.36
CA GLU A 146 -11.10 7.26 13.85
C GLU A 146 -10.98 7.04 12.34
N VAL A 147 -10.64 8.13 11.64
CA VAL A 147 -10.41 8.18 10.19
C VAL A 147 -8.99 8.69 9.91
N PRO A 148 -7.96 7.88 10.18
CA PRO A 148 -6.58 8.31 10.00
C PRO A 148 -6.20 8.53 8.53
N ALA A 149 -5.33 9.51 8.31
CA ALA A 149 -4.66 9.71 7.02
C ALA A 149 -3.57 8.67 6.79
N VAL A 150 -3.37 8.32 5.51
CA VAL A 150 -2.31 7.45 5.02
C VAL A 150 -1.04 8.26 4.88
N LEU A 151 -0.07 8.02 5.78
CA LEU A 151 1.24 8.65 5.72
C LEU A 151 2.14 7.97 4.69
N HIS A 152 2.08 6.64 4.64
CA HIS A 152 2.89 5.85 3.74
C HIS A 152 2.23 4.53 3.41
N ARG A 153 2.52 4.00 2.22
CA ARG A 153 2.06 2.68 1.76
C ARG A 153 3.25 1.94 1.17
N ARG A 154 3.43 0.69 1.59
CA ARG A 154 4.39 -0.24 1.03
C ARG A 154 3.80 -1.61 0.83
N ASP A 155 4.13 -2.24 -0.29
CA ASP A 155 3.64 -3.57 -0.65
C ASP A 155 4.81 -4.56 -0.75
N ASP A 156 4.48 -5.85 -0.75
CA ASP A 156 5.42 -6.96 -0.87
C ASP A 156 6.51 -7.01 0.23
N VAL A 157 6.17 -6.57 1.45
CA VAL A 157 7.08 -6.60 2.60
C VAL A 157 7.05 -7.97 3.25
N GLU A 158 8.22 -8.57 3.44
CA GLU A 158 8.35 -9.86 4.13
C GLU A 158 8.17 -9.69 5.66
N TRP A 159 7.20 -10.40 6.22
CA TRP A 159 6.82 -10.26 7.63
C TRP A 159 7.66 -11.21 8.51
N THR A 160 8.93 -10.85 8.71
CA THR A 160 9.90 -11.66 9.48
C THR A 160 10.83 -10.78 10.30
N GLU A 161 11.42 -11.34 11.37
CA GLU A 161 12.43 -10.66 12.21
C GLU A 161 13.63 -10.16 11.40
N ARG A 162 14.12 -10.99 10.46
CA ARG A 162 15.25 -10.63 9.60
C ARG A 162 14.96 -9.39 8.76
N GLU A 163 13.76 -9.31 8.19
CA GLU A 163 13.35 -8.15 7.40
C GLU A 163 13.13 -6.92 8.28
N ALA A 164 12.55 -7.07 9.47
CA ALA A 164 12.44 -6.00 10.44
C ALA A 164 13.83 -5.43 10.81
N ALA A 165 14.81 -6.28 11.12
CA ALA A 165 16.18 -5.87 11.42
C ALA A 165 16.83 -5.12 10.23
N ARG A 166 16.62 -5.59 9.00
CA ARG A 166 17.11 -4.93 7.78
C ARG A 166 16.49 -3.53 7.62
N LEU A 167 15.17 -3.42 7.77
CA LEU A 167 14.45 -2.15 7.68
C LEU A 167 14.82 -1.20 8.83
N ARG A 168 15.08 -1.72 10.04
CA ARG A 168 15.55 -0.94 11.19
C ARG A 168 16.90 -0.28 10.91
N ALA A 169 17.81 -0.99 10.24
CA ALA A 169 19.13 -0.49 9.86
C ALA A 169 19.11 0.51 8.68
N SER A 170 17.95 0.70 8.03
CA SER A 170 17.81 1.62 6.91
C SER A 170 17.87 3.09 7.33
N GLY A 171 18.42 3.94 6.45
CA GLY A 171 18.41 5.39 6.61
C GLY A 171 17.01 6.01 6.43
N ASP A 172 16.08 5.30 5.80
CA ASP A 172 14.71 5.74 5.57
C ASP A 172 13.86 5.71 6.85
N ARG A 173 13.12 6.80 7.13
CA ARG A 173 12.30 6.93 8.34
C ARG A 173 11.12 5.96 8.35
N ASP A 174 10.49 5.75 7.21
CA ASP A 174 9.32 4.89 7.10
C ASP A 174 9.70 3.41 7.09
N ASP A 175 10.90 3.05 6.61
CA ASP A 175 11.49 1.72 6.85
C ASP A 175 11.55 1.41 8.35
N ARG A 176 12.10 2.32 9.16
CA ARG A 176 12.21 2.12 10.61
C ARG A 176 10.84 2.01 11.29
N LYS A 177 9.84 2.78 10.85
CA LYS A 177 8.46 2.63 11.34
C LYS A 177 7.87 1.27 10.96
N ILE A 178 8.05 0.81 9.72
CA ILE A 178 7.57 -0.51 9.29
C ILE A 178 8.27 -1.63 10.08
N ALA A 179 9.57 -1.49 10.38
CA ALA A 179 10.28 -2.44 11.24
C ALA A 179 9.59 -2.57 12.61
N THR A 180 9.25 -1.46 13.25
CA THR A 180 8.50 -1.47 14.52
C THR A 180 7.13 -2.14 14.39
N VAL A 181 6.41 -1.89 13.29
CA VAL A 181 5.11 -2.54 13.04
C VAL A 181 5.27 -4.06 12.88
N ILE A 182 6.30 -4.53 12.18
CA ILE A 182 6.59 -5.96 12.04
C ILE A 182 6.88 -6.55 13.42
N GLU A 183 7.84 -6.00 14.17
CA GLU A 183 8.26 -6.49 15.48
C GLU A 183 7.11 -6.65 16.47
N LYS A 184 6.19 -5.68 16.52
CA LYS A 184 5.02 -5.70 17.40
C LYS A 184 3.94 -6.71 17.00
N SER A 185 4.03 -7.31 15.82
CA SER A 185 2.95 -8.08 15.20
C SER A 185 3.33 -9.49 14.74
N LEU A 186 4.57 -9.90 15.02
CA LEU A 186 5.07 -11.23 14.65
C LEU A 186 4.32 -12.37 15.34
N GLU A 187 3.85 -12.15 16.57
CA GLU A 187 3.09 -13.16 17.33
C GLU A 187 1.66 -13.32 16.80
N ASP A 188 1.02 -12.21 16.40
CA ASP A 188 -0.38 -12.18 15.98
C ASP A 188 -0.59 -12.62 14.53
N ARG A 189 0.43 -12.49 13.68
CA ARG A 189 0.33 -12.76 12.24
C ARG A 189 1.37 -13.79 11.81
N PRO A 190 0.95 -14.98 11.34
CA PRO A 190 1.89 -15.94 10.77
C PRO A 190 2.60 -15.30 9.57
N GLY A 191 3.89 -15.59 9.43
CA GLY A 191 4.78 -14.97 8.44
C GLY A 191 4.25 -15.02 7.00
N GLY A 192 4.82 -14.20 6.12
CA GLY A 192 4.36 -14.10 4.74
C GLY A 192 4.75 -12.77 4.14
N ARG A 193 4.07 -12.38 3.05
CA ARG A 193 4.23 -11.05 2.46
C ARG A 193 2.99 -10.22 2.65
N CYS A 194 3.20 -9.00 3.11
CA CYS A 194 2.13 -8.09 3.45
C CYS A 194 2.27 -6.77 2.71
N GLN A 195 1.14 -6.11 2.56
CA GLN A 195 1.06 -4.70 2.29
C GLN A 195 0.75 -3.97 3.59
N VAL A 196 1.50 -2.90 3.86
CA VAL A 196 1.42 -2.10 5.08
C VAL A 196 1.13 -0.64 4.74
N PHE A 197 0.25 -0.05 5.52
CA PHE A 197 -0.07 1.37 5.52
C PHE A 197 0.33 1.93 6.88
N LEU A 198 1.18 2.95 6.89
CA LEU A 198 1.46 3.75 8.08
C LEU A 198 0.41 4.84 8.17
N LEU A 199 -0.20 4.98 9.34
CA LEU A 199 -1.36 5.82 9.56
C LEU A 199 -1.06 6.89 10.61
N THR A 200 -1.76 8.01 10.52
CA THR A 200 -1.77 9.02 11.59
C THR A 200 -2.47 8.49 12.83
N THR A 201 -2.17 9.05 14.00
CA THR A 201 -2.94 8.87 15.24
C THR A 201 -3.54 10.19 15.69
N SER A 202 -4.43 10.14 16.70
CA SER A 202 -4.94 11.32 17.39
C SER A 202 -3.81 12.31 17.76
N GLY A 203 -4.06 13.60 17.54
CA GLY A 203 -3.10 14.70 17.69
C GLY A 203 -2.30 15.06 16.43
N HIS A 204 -2.29 14.21 15.39
CA HIS A 204 -1.69 14.59 14.10
C HIS A 204 -2.62 15.55 13.33
N PRO A 205 -2.11 16.60 12.64
CA PRO A 205 -2.96 17.58 11.96
C PRO A 205 -3.88 16.96 10.90
N ASP A 206 -3.42 15.95 10.17
CA ASP A 206 -4.24 15.27 9.14
C ASP A 206 -5.12 14.14 9.68
N HIS A 207 -5.05 13.84 10.98
CA HIS A 207 -5.93 12.86 11.61
C HIS A 207 -7.35 13.43 11.72
N ARG A 208 -8.37 12.61 11.42
CA ARG A 208 -9.79 12.98 11.54
C ARG A 208 -10.49 12.02 12.48
N GLU A 209 -11.41 12.56 13.26
CA GLU A 209 -12.25 11.82 14.19
C GLU A 209 -13.70 12.26 13.98
N LEU A 210 -14.58 11.28 13.78
CA LEU A 210 -16.03 11.50 13.66
C LEU A 210 -16.62 11.86 15.03
N SER A 211 -17.74 12.57 15.04
CA SER A 211 -18.44 12.93 16.29
C SER A 211 -18.96 11.70 17.05
N ALA A 212 -19.28 10.62 16.34
CA ALA A 212 -19.62 9.31 16.88
C ALA A 212 -19.28 8.19 15.87
N PRO A 213 -19.08 6.94 16.31
CA PRO A 213 -19.08 5.79 15.42
C PRO A 213 -20.39 5.70 14.62
N LEU A 214 -20.32 5.22 13.38
CA LEU A 214 -21.49 5.09 12.51
C LEU A 214 -22.05 3.66 12.60
N PRO A 215 -23.19 3.42 13.27
CA PRO A 215 -23.77 2.10 13.39
C PRO A 215 -24.25 1.53 12.05
N HIS A 216 -24.28 0.21 11.98
CA HIS A 216 -24.83 -0.54 10.86
C HIS A 216 -26.06 -1.35 11.27
N ASP A 217 -27.21 -0.88 10.81
CA ASP A 217 -28.52 -1.44 11.16
C ASP A 217 -28.93 -2.65 10.29
N GLY A 218 -28.20 -2.91 9.19
CA GLY A 218 -28.52 -3.99 8.26
C GLY A 218 -28.38 -5.39 8.89
N ALA A 219 -29.48 -6.12 9.05
CA ALA A 219 -29.48 -7.46 9.62
C ALA A 219 -29.38 -8.57 8.54
N GLY A 220 -28.92 -9.77 8.95
CA GLY A 220 -28.91 -10.97 8.11
C GLY A 220 -27.53 -11.39 7.59
N ARG A 221 -27.48 -12.56 6.94
CA ARG A 221 -26.24 -13.11 6.38
C ARG A 221 -25.78 -12.26 5.20
N GLY A 222 -24.54 -11.79 5.23
CA GLY A 222 -23.97 -10.96 4.17
C GLY A 222 -24.36 -9.49 4.23
N SER A 223 -25.09 -9.06 5.27
CA SER A 223 -25.54 -7.67 5.41
C SER A 223 -24.41 -6.68 5.71
N ALA A 224 -23.24 -7.16 6.14
CA ALA A 224 -22.10 -6.32 6.53
C ALA A 224 -21.82 -5.23 5.49
N PHE A 225 -21.74 -3.97 5.97
CA PHE A 225 -21.50 -2.80 5.14
C PHE A 225 -20.28 -2.94 4.20
N VAL A 226 -19.23 -3.62 4.70
CA VAL A 226 -18.05 -3.95 3.91
C VAL A 226 -17.58 -5.40 4.13
N GLN A 227 -17.35 -6.10 3.03
CA GLN A 227 -16.79 -7.47 3.03
C GLN A 227 -15.32 -7.52 2.61
N ARG A 228 -14.92 -6.65 1.67
CA ARG A 228 -13.53 -6.51 1.23
C ARG A 228 -13.02 -5.10 1.48
N GLN A 229 -13.54 -4.12 0.77
CA GLN A 229 -13.31 -2.69 0.99
C GLN A 229 -14.40 -1.89 0.31
N ARG A 230 -14.74 -0.72 0.85
CA ARG A 230 -15.69 0.23 0.26
C ARG A 230 -15.04 1.61 0.21
N TYR A 231 -15.35 2.40 -0.81
CA TYR A 231 -14.80 3.76 -0.98
C TYR A 231 -15.90 4.78 -0.75
N VAL A 232 -15.63 5.76 0.10
CA VAL A 232 -16.51 6.86 0.48
C VAL A 232 -15.68 8.16 0.57
N SER A 233 -16.33 9.31 0.63
CA SER A 233 -15.64 10.56 0.98
C SER A 233 -15.56 10.75 2.49
N LEU A 234 -14.53 11.44 2.96
CA LEU A 234 -14.45 11.92 4.34
C LEU A 234 -15.70 12.74 4.69
N HIS A 235 -16.11 13.64 3.80
CA HIS A 235 -17.29 14.47 4.02
C HIS A 235 -18.56 13.64 4.29
N ALA A 236 -18.79 12.57 3.51
CA ALA A 236 -19.93 11.69 3.72
C ALA A 236 -19.87 11.01 5.10
N LEU A 237 -18.68 10.58 5.53
CA LEU A 237 -18.48 10.01 6.87
C LEU A 237 -18.77 11.03 7.98
N GLU A 238 -18.36 12.28 7.83
CA GLU A 238 -18.55 13.35 8.81
C GLU A 238 -20.02 13.79 8.95
N THR A 239 -20.81 13.65 7.88
CA THR A 239 -22.23 14.05 7.87
C THR A 239 -23.20 12.90 8.13
N ALA A 240 -22.76 11.65 7.97
CA ALA A 240 -23.60 10.47 8.17
C ALA A 240 -23.93 10.27 9.65
N THR A 241 -25.10 9.71 9.92
CA THR A 241 -25.47 9.23 11.26
C THR A 241 -25.36 7.70 11.32
N THR A 242 -25.60 7.02 10.21
CA THR A 242 -25.49 5.56 10.10
C THR A 242 -24.80 5.17 8.80
N THR A 243 -24.41 3.90 8.69
CA THR A 243 -23.89 3.38 7.41
C THR A 243 -24.92 3.34 6.27
N ALA A 244 -26.21 3.55 6.53
CA ALA A 244 -27.23 3.63 5.47
C ALA A 244 -27.17 4.95 4.69
N ASP A 245 -26.51 5.97 5.25
CA ASP A 245 -26.30 7.27 4.62
C ASP A 245 -25.13 7.27 3.62
N LEU A 246 -24.42 6.13 3.47
CA LEU A 246 -23.12 5.98 2.78
C LEU A 246 -23.14 5.08 1.52
#